data_AF-A0A3S0HSE7-F1
#
_entry.id   AF-A0A3S0HSE7-F1
#
_cell.length_a   1.000
_cell.length_b   1.000
_cell.length_c   1.000
_cell.angle_alpha   90.00
_cell.angle_beta   90.00
_cell.angle_gamma   90.00
#
_symmetry.space_group_name_H-M   'P 1'
#
loop_
_entity.id
_entity.type
_entity.pdbx_description
1 polymer ?
#
loop_
_entity_poly.entity_id
_entity_poly.type
_entity_poly.pdbx_seq_one_letter_code
_entity_poly.pdbx_strand_id
1 'polypeptide(L)'
;MDAVSKDAGEVEQVLAEVHRLRRHQRRLTLYCGGVTLLALAGLLMGATAQRNASFDVIDVQRINIKEPDGTLRLVVSNRTLFPGAFMKGREIVEHARPMAGMLFLNDEGTENGGLIFNGRRDDNGKPDSGLSLTFDRYQQDQQLQLLGLDGPRGAVAGLQLNDVADGQLRPMFSAEDERLHAQGVQAITRRVFLGRTQSRNAMLQLLDGAGQPRLQLQVTPKGEATLSFLDEHGDTVRVISAEQL
;
A
#
# COMPACT_ATOMS: atom_id res chain seq x y z
N MET A 1 -6.52 -10.43 97.62
CA MET A 1 -7.64 -10.76 96.71
C MET A 1 -7.50 -10.00 95.38
N ASP A 2 -6.28 -9.55 95.02
CA ASP A 2 -6.03 -8.61 93.91
C ASP A 2 -5.37 -9.23 92.67
N ALA A 3 -4.86 -10.46 92.76
CA ALA A 3 -4.23 -11.13 91.61
C ALA A 3 -5.26 -11.68 90.60
N VAL A 4 -6.39 -12.19 91.09
CA VAL A 4 -7.43 -12.85 90.27
C VAL A 4 -8.29 -11.83 89.50
N SER A 5 -8.52 -10.63 90.05
CA SER A 5 -9.27 -9.58 89.34
C SER A 5 -8.44 -8.92 88.23
N LYS A 6 -7.12 -8.87 88.39
CA LYS A 6 -6.19 -8.38 87.37
C LYS A 6 -6.11 -9.32 86.16
N ASP A 7 -6.08 -10.63 86.43
CA ASP A 7 -6.03 -11.70 85.40
C ASP A 7 -7.32 -11.73 84.55
N ALA A 8 -8.49 -11.55 85.18
CA ALA A 8 -9.76 -11.47 84.47
C ALA A 8 -9.87 -10.24 83.54
N GLY A 9 -9.33 -9.10 83.98
CA GLY A 9 -9.27 -7.87 83.17
C GLY A 9 -8.32 -7.98 81.97
N GLU A 10 -7.20 -8.68 82.13
CA GLU A 10 -6.26 -8.97 81.03
C GLU A 10 -6.89 -9.90 79.98
N VAL A 11 -7.61 -10.95 80.41
CA VAL A 11 -8.32 -11.85 79.49
C VAL A 11 -9.43 -11.12 78.71
N GLU A 12 -10.18 -10.23 79.35
CA GLU A 12 -11.24 -9.45 78.68
C GLU A 12 -10.65 -8.47 77.65
N GLN A 13 -9.52 -7.84 77.96
CA GLN A 13 -8.78 -6.99 77.02
C GLN A 13 -8.26 -7.78 75.82
N VAL A 14 -7.71 -8.98 76.04
CA VAL A 14 -7.24 -9.86 74.96
C VAL A 14 -8.41 -10.28 74.06
N LEU A 15 -9.56 -10.66 74.62
CA LEU A 15 -10.74 -11.04 73.85
C LEU A 15 -11.30 -9.85 73.03
N ALA A 16 -11.34 -8.66 73.61
CA ALA A 16 -11.75 -7.44 72.91
C ALA A 16 -10.81 -7.12 71.75
N GLU A 17 -9.49 -7.28 71.95
CA GLU A 17 -8.47 -7.08 70.92
C GLU A 17 -8.58 -8.12 69.80
N VAL A 18 -8.79 -9.40 70.13
CA VAL A 18 -9.03 -10.47 69.14
C VAL A 18 -10.30 -10.19 68.33
N HIS A 19 -11.37 -9.69 68.95
CA HIS A 19 -12.59 -9.29 68.24
C HIS A 19 -12.38 -8.04 67.35
N ARG A 20 -11.52 -7.10 67.76
CA ARG A 20 -11.11 -5.95 66.96
C ARG A 20 -10.31 -6.40 65.73
N LEU A 21 -9.30 -7.25 65.94
CA LEU A 21 -8.44 -7.79 64.89
C LEU A 21 -9.23 -8.64 63.88
N ARG A 22 -10.13 -9.52 64.33
CA ARG A 22 -11.00 -10.30 63.43
C ARG A 22 -11.91 -9.40 62.58
N ARG A 23 -12.42 -8.29 63.14
CA ARG A 23 -13.21 -7.30 62.38
C ARG A 23 -12.35 -6.57 61.35
N HIS A 24 -11.13 -6.18 61.70
CA HIS A 24 -10.19 -5.57 60.74
C HIS A 24 -9.77 -6.54 59.65
N GLN A 25 -9.46 -7.81 59.97
CA GLN A 25 -9.13 -8.83 59.00
C GLN A 25 -10.28 -9.08 58.02
N ARG A 26 -11.54 -9.21 58.51
CA ARG A 26 -12.71 -9.34 57.62
C ARG A 26 -12.88 -8.13 56.71
N ARG A 27 -12.71 -6.90 57.22
CA ARG A 27 -12.77 -5.68 56.41
C ARG A 27 -11.66 -5.64 55.35
N LEU A 28 -10.44 -6.04 55.72
CA LEU A 28 -9.31 -6.10 54.80
C LEU A 28 -9.51 -7.17 53.73
N THR A 29 -9.99 -8.37 54.07
CA THR A 29 -10.31 -9.43 53.12
C THR A 29 -11.39 -8.98 52.13
N LEU A 30 -12.45 -8.31 52.60
CA LEU A 30 -13.48 -7.75 51.72
C LEU A 30 -12.94 -6.65 50.82
N TYR A 31 -12.07 -5.77 51.35
CA TYR A 31 -11.40 -4.73 50.57
C TYR A 31 -10.50 -5.32 49.48
N CYS A 32 -9.60 -6.24 49.84
CA CYS A 32 -8.72 -6.90 48.88
C CYS A 32 -9.52 -7.68 47.83
N GLY A 33 -10.56 -8.42 48.23
CA GLY A 33 -11.44 -9.11 47.28
C GLY A 33 -12.13 -8.14 46.31
N GLY A 34 -12.60 -7.00 46.82
CA GLY A 34 -13.19 -5.94 45.99
C GLY A 34 -12.20 -5.32 45.01
N VAL A 35 -10.97 -5.01 45.46
CA VAL A 35 -9.90 -4.47 44.61
C VAL A 35 -9.49 -5.48 43.53
N THR A 36 -9.37 -6.77 43.88
CA THR A 36 -9.04 -7.82 42.91
C THR A 36 -10.15 -8.00 41.87
N LEU A 37 -11.43 -7.98 42.27
CA LEU A 37 -12.56 -8.02 41.35
C LEU A 37 -12.59 -6.82 40.40
N LEU A 38 -12.33 -5.62 40.91
CA LEU A 38 -12.25 -4.40 40.10
C LEU A 38 -11.07 -4.45 39.12
N ALA A 39 -9.91 -4.94 39.54
CA ALA A 39 -8.76 -5.12 38.66
C ALA A 39 -9.04 -6.14 37.55
N LEU A 40 -9.66 -7.27 37.90
CA LEU A 40 -10.02 -8.31 36.93
C LEU A 40 -11.09 -7.82 35.94
N ALA A 41 -12.09 -7.10 36.41
CA ALA A 41 -13.11 -6.47 35.57
C ALA A 41 -12.48 -5.42 34.63
N GLY A 42 -11.53 -4.61 35.12
CA GLY A 42 -10.81 -3.64 34.31
C GLY A 42 -9.99 -4.30 33.19
N LEU A 43 -9.30 -5.41 33.50
CA LEU A 43 -8.54 -6.19 32.51
C LEU A 43 -9.45 -6.81 31.44
N LEU A 44 -10.62 -7.33 31.84
CA LEU A 44 -11.58 -7.95 30.91
C LEU A 44 -12.31 -6.93 30.04
N MET A 45 -12.61 -5.74 30.56
CA MET A 45 -13.23 -4.65 29.77
C MET A 45 -12.28 -4.04 28.74
N GLY A 46 -10.97 -4.04 29.01
CA GLY A 46 -9.96 -3.60 28.04
C GLY A 46 -9.79 -4.54 26.84
N ALA A 47 -10.21 -5.81 26.96
CA ALA A 47 -10.05 -6.81 25.92
C ALA A 47 -11.17 -6.81 24.86
N THR A 48 -12.26 -6.06 25.05
CA THR A 48 -13.43 -6.10 24.17
C THR A 48 -13.92 -4.71 23.77
N ALA A 49 -13.28 -4.10 22.78
CA ALA A 49 -13.88 -2.99 22.05
C ALA A 49 -13.24 -2.80 20.66
N GLN A 50 -13.33 -3.80 19.78
CA GLN A 50 -13.25 -3.52 18.35
C GLN A 50 -14.58 -2.86 17.95
N ARG A 51 -14.67 -1.55 18.16
CA ARG A 51 -15.81 -0.72 17.78
C ARG A 51 -15.52 -0.06 16.45
N ASN A 52 -16.54 0.06 15.62
CA ASN A 52 -16.49 0.96 14.47
C ASN A 52 -16.23 2.38 14.98
N ALA A 53 -15.15 2.99 14.52
CA ALA A 53 -14.86 4.39 14.78
C ALA A 53 -15.50 5.24 13.67
N SER A 54 -16.06 6.39 14.05
CA SER A 54 -16.56 7.39 13.11
C SER A 54 -15.71 8.64 13.25
N PHE A 55 -15.29 9.19 12.12
CA PHE A 55 -14.51 10.43 12.05
C PHE A 55 -15.15 11.33 11.00
N ASP A 56 -15.18 12.63 11.26
CA ASP A 56 -15.56 13.60 10.22
C ASP A 56 -14.38 13.82 9.25
N VAL A 57 -13.18 14.02 9.79
CA VAL A 57 -11.92 14.21 9.04
C VAL A 57 -10.78 13.46 9.75
N ILE A 58 -9.85 12.89 8.98
CA ILE A 58 -8.66 12.21 9.48
C ILE A 58 -7.42 12.87 8.89
N ASP A 59 -6.68 13.63 9.71
CA ASP A 59 -5.41 14.27 9.33
C ASP A 59 -4.23 13.40 9.77
N VAL A 60 -3.70 12.58 8.86
CA VAL A 60 -2.59 11.67 9.11
C VAL A 60 -1.63 11.62 7.93
N GLN A 61 -0.38 11.22 8.20
CA GLN A 61 0.62 11.06 7.14
C GLN A 61 0.46 9.75 6.36
N ARG A 62 -0.04 8.70 7.02
CA ARG A 62 -0.20 7.36 6.45
C ARG A 62 -1.33 6.58 7.13
N ILE A 63 -2.08 5.84 6.34
CA ILE A 63 -3.08 4.85 6.77
C ILE A 63 -2.62 3.49 6.27
N ASN A 64 -2.65 2.49 7.16
CA ASN A 64 -2.42 1.09 6.81
C ASN A 64 -3.72 0.32 7.05
N ILE A 65 -4.23 -0.36 6.02
CA ILE A 65 -5.31 -1.34 6.14
C ILE A 65 -4.67 -2.72 6.25
N LYS A 66 -5.07 -3.47 7.29
CA LYS A 66 -4.48 -4.76 7.63
C LYS A 66 -5.58 -5.80 7.85
N GLU A 67 -5.25 -7.05 7.53
CA GLU A 67 -6.01 -8.23 7.97
C GLU A 67 -5.89 -8.44 9.49
N PRO A 68 -6.74 -9.29 10.11
CA PRO A 68 -6.68 -9.59 11.54
C PRO A 68 -5.34 -10.17 12.01
N ASP A 69 -4.62 -10.87 11.13
CA ASP A 69 -3.29 -11.43 11.41
C ASP A 69 -2.15 -10.40 11.26
N GLY A 70 -2.47 -9.18 10.84
CA GLY A 70 -1.52 -8.08 10.64
C GLY A 70 -1.01 -7.92 9.21
N THR A 71 -1.38 -8.80 8.27
CA THR A 71 -1.00 -8.71 6.86
C THR A 71 -1.50 -7.40 6.25
N LEU A 72 -0.61 -6.63 5.62
CA LEU A 72 -0.97 -5.38 4.95
C LEU A 72 -1.76 -5.65 3.67
N ARG A 73 -2.81 -4.84 3.42
CA ARG A 73 -3.70 -4.92 2.24
C ARG A 73 -3.70 -3.66 1.39
N LEU A 74 -3.67 -2.51 2.06
CA LEU A 74 -3.66 -1.21 1.43
C LEU A 74 -2.82 -0.27 2.29
N VAL A 75 -1.94 0.48 1.63
CA VAL A 75 -1.25 1.61 2.24
C VAL A 75 -1.74 2.87 1.52
N VAL A 76 -2.19 3.89 2.25
CA VAL A 76 -2.41 5.24 1.72
C VAL A 76 -1.42 6.15 2.42
N SER A 77 -0.59 6.89 1.67
CA SER A 77 0.50 7.66 2.28
C SER A 77 0.81 8.94 1.54
N ASN A 78 1.24 9.95 2.31
CA ASN A 78 1.93 11.11 1.78
C ASN A 78 3.33 10.73 1.23
N ARG A 79 4.02 11.71 0.65
CA ARG A 79 5.37 11.55 0.10
C ARG A 79 6.44 11.18 1.13
N THR A 80 6.31 11.65 2.37
CA THR A 80 7.34 11.48 3.40
C THR A 80 7.37 10.06 3.97
N LEU A 81 6.21 9.42 4.13
CA LEU A 81 6.07 8.07 4.69
C LEU A 81 5.69 7.00 3.65
N PHE A 82 5.79 7.35 2.36
CA PHE A 82 5.49 6.41 1.29
C PHE A 82 6.48 5.23 1.36
N PRO A 83 6.01 3.98 1.47
CA PRO A 83 6.90 2.84 1.63
C PRO A 83 7.66 2.49 0.36
N GLY A 84 8.63 1.60 0.50
CA GLY A 84 9.19 0.85 -0.62
C GLY A 84 8.22 -0.18 -1.20
N ALA A 85 8.75 -1.08 -2.03
CA ALA A 85 7.97 -2.19 -2.60
C ALA A 85 7.73 -3.28 -1.54
N PHE A 86 6.73 -4.13 -1.74
CA PHE A 86 6.46 -5.26 -0.84
C PHE A 86 6.53 -6.61 -1.57
N MET A 87 7.22 -7.57 -0.96
CA MET A 87 7.28 -8.97 -1.42
C MET A 87 7.15 -9.91 -0.23
N LYS A 88 6.15 -10.79 -0.26
CA LYS A 88 5.91 -11.82 0.78
C LYS A 88 5.90 -11.24 2.21
N GLY A 89 5.21 -10.11 2.39
CA GLY A 89 5.08 -9.41 3.67
C GLY A 89 6.29 -8.60 4.11
N ARG A 90 7.37 -8.56 3.31
CA ARG A 90 8.58 -7.77 3.59
C ARG A 90 8.65 -6.54 2.71
N GLU A 91 8.96 -5.41 3.34
CA GLU A 91 9.24 -4.16 2.63
C GLU A 91 10.68 -4.21 2.06
N ILE A 92 10.81 -3.81 0.81
CA ILE A 92 12.06 -3.61 0.08
C ILE A 92 12.30 -2.09 0.07
N VAL A 93 13.01 -1.62 1.09
CA VAL A 93 13.17 -0.19 1.39
C VAL A 93 14.01 0.55 0.34
N GLU A 94 14.86 -0.16 -0.38
CA GLU A 94 15.67 0.36 -1.48
C GLU A 94 14.80 0.85 -2.66
N HIS A 95 13.55 0.39 -2.74
CA HIS A 95 12.56 0.82 -3.73
C HIS A 95 11.69 2.00 -3.25
N ALA A 96 12.23 2.86 -2.38
CA ALA A 96 11.52 4.06 -1.92
C ALA A 96 11.21 5.03 -3.09
N ARG A 97 9.97 5.50 -3.14
CA ARG A 97 9.46 6.37 -4.21
C ARG A 97 9.21 7.78 -3.66
N PRO A 98 9.70 8.86 -4.30
CA PRO A 98 9.50 10.23 -3.82
C PRO A 98 8.11 10.78 -4.19
N MET A 99 7.06 9.99 -4.00
CA MET A 99 5.68 10.27 -4.42
C MET A 99 4.69 10.01 -3.28
N ALA A 100 3.51 10.60 -3.36
CA ALA A 100 2.37 10.21 -2.52
C ALA A 100 1.51 9.18 -3.27
N GLY A 101 0.62 8.49 -2.58
CA GLY A 101 -0.21 7.50 -3.26
C GLY A 101 -0.87 6.45 -2.39
N MET A 102 -1.15 5.33 -3.03
CA MET A 102 -1.72 4.11 -2.49
C MET A 102 -0.98 2.88 -3.03
N LEU A 103 -0.71 1.88 -2.20
CA LEU A 103 -0.21 0.56 -2.64
C LEU A 103 -1.22 -0.53 -2.33
N PHE A 104 -1.47 -1.41 -3.29
CA PHE A 104 -2.30 -2.59 -3.14
C PHE A 104 -1.40 -3.78 -2.85
N LEU A 105 -1.78 -4.60 -1.86
CA LEU A 105 -1.05 -5.83 -1.54
C LEU A 105 -2.00 -7.03 -1.61
N ASN A 106 -1.49 -8.12 -2.18
CA ASN A 106 -2.20 -9.39 -2.27
C ASN A 106 -2.19 -10.16 -0.94
N ASP A 107 -2.81 -11.34 -0.92
CA ASP A 107 -3.05 -12.13 0.32
C ASP A 107 -1.74 -12.64 0.96
N GLU A 108 -0.65 -12.58 0.20
CA GLU A 108 0.69 -12.97 0.65
C GLU A 108 1.53 -11.75 1.03
N GLY A 109 0.95 -10.55 1.07
CA GLY A 109 1.66 -9.30 1.35
C GLY A 109 2.68 -8.91 0.28
N THR A 110 2.43 -9.29 -0.97
CA THR A 110 3.20 -8.83 -2.13
C THR A 110 2.45 -7.69 -2.82
N GLU A 111 3.15 -6.62 -3.22
CA GLU A 111 2.57 -5.52 -4.00
C GLU A 111 1.91 -6.07 -5.27
N ASN A 112 0.68 -5.62 -5.55
CA ASN A 112 -0.09 -6.00 -6.75
C ASN A 112 -0.49 -4.79 -7.60
N GLY A 113 0.24 -3.69 -7.43
CA GLY A 113 0.00 -2.41 -8.06
C GLY A 113 -0.24 -1.30 -7.05
N GLY A 114 -0.53 -0.12 -7.58
CA GLY A 114 -0.76 1.04 -6.75
C GLY A 114 -1.15 2.26 -7.56
N LEU A 115 -1.55 3.30 -6.84
CA LEU A 115 -1.71 4.64 -7.36
C LEU A 115 -0.56 5.49 -6.83
N ILE A 116 0.24 6.07 -7.69
CA ILE A 116 1.26 7.05 -7.30
C ILE A 116 0.99 8.37 -8.00
N PHE A 117 1.23 9.47 -7.31
CA PHE A 117 1.08 10.79 -7.88
C PHE A 117 2.06 11.81 -7.28
N ASN A 118 2.39 12.79 -8.09
CA ASN A 118 3.14 13.98 -7.73
C ASN A 118 2.64 15.19 -8.51
N GLY A 119 2.99 16.37 -8.03
CA GLY A 119 2.69 17.62 -8.73
C GLY A 119 3.48 18.76 -8.13
N ARG A 120 4.39 19.33 -8.93
CA ARG A 120 5.13 20.54 -8.59
C ARG A 120 5.62 21.23 -9.85
N ARG A 121 6.25 22.38 -9.68
CA ARG A 121 7.13 22.95 -10.70
C ARG A 121 8.57 22.49 -10.43
N ASP A 122 9.32 22.30 -11.50
CA ASP A 122 10.78 22.15 -11.44
C ASP A 122 11.45 23.52 -11.17
N ASP A 123 12.77 23.51 -11.01
CA ASP A 123 13.56 24.71 -10.70
C ASP A 123 13.50 25.76 -11.83
N ASN A 124 13.08 25.36 -13.04
CA ASN A 124 12.88 26.22 -14.19
C ASN A 124 11.42 26.68 -14.35
N GLY A 125 10.56 26.38 -13.38
CA GLY A 125 9.14 26.73 -13.40
C GLY A 125 8.27 25.86 -14.30
N LYS A 126 8.81 24.79 -14.90
CA LYS A 126 8.06 23.85 -15.76
C LYS A 126 7.31 22.83 -14.90
N PRO A 127 6.18 22.29 -15.37
CA PRO A 127 5.48 21.24 -14.64
C PRO A 127 6.33 19.96 -14.53
N ASP A 128 6.36 19.41 -13.31
CA ASP A 128 6.76 18.05 -12.97
C ASP A 128 5.58 17.46 -12.18
N SER A 129 4.60 16.97 -12.92
CA SER A 129 3.35 16.45 -12.38
C SER A 129 2.99 15.16 -13.08
N GLY A 130 2.51 14.20 -12.31
CA GLY A 130 2.24 12.88 -12.83
C GLY A 130 1.33 12.06 -11.93
N LEU A 131 0.66 11.10 -12.55
CA LEU A 131 -0.12 10.08 -11.91
C LEU A 131 0.07 8.76 -12.67
N SER A 132 0.27 7.68 -11.93
CA SER A 132 0.28 6.32 -12.46
C SER A 132 -0.55 5.41 -11.57
N LEU A 133 -1.58 4.79 -12.14
CA LEU A 133 -2.32 3.70 -11.53
C LEU A 133 -1.92 2.40 -12.22
N THR A 134 -1.36 1.48 -11.46
CA THR A 134 -0.81 0.22 -11.96
C THR A 134 -1.57 -0.97 -11.42
N PHE A 135 -1.60 -2.02 -12.23
CA PHE A 135 -2.08 -3.35 -11.85
C PHE A 135 -1.01 -4.35 -12.25
N ASP A 136 -0.45 -4.99 -11.24
CA ASP A 136 0.73 -5.81 -11.41
C ASP A 136 0.31 -7.28 -11.59
N ARG A 137 1.11 -8.05 -12.34
CA ARG A 137 0.89 -9.50 -12.43
C ARG A 137 1.30 -10.14 -11.10
N TYR A 138 0.75 -11.31 -10.77
CA TYR A 138 1.14 -12.04 -9.56
C TYR A 138 2.67 -12.22 -9.45
N GLN A 139 3.26 -11.71 -8.36
CA GLN A 139 4.71 -11.69 -8.08
C GLN A 139 5.60 -11.05 -9.16
N GLN A 140 5.02 -10.22 -10.02
CA GLN A 140 5.70 -9.52 -11.11
C GLN A 140 5.10 -8.12 -11.24
N ASP A 141 5.61 -7.28 -12.15
CA ASP A 141 5.14 -5.90 -12.26
C ASP A 141 3.95 -5.74 -13.22
N GLN A 142 3.58 -4.48 -13.38
CA GLN A 142 2.65 -3.85 -14.29
C GLN A 142 2.29 -4.64 -15.55
N GLN A 143 1.14 -5.32 -15.50
CA GLN A 143 0.43 -5.82 -16.68
C GLN A 143 -0.43 -4.73 -17.32
N LEU A 144 -1.00 -3.84 -16.49
CA LEU A 144 -1.85 -2.74 -16.92
C LEU A 144 -1.43 -1.44 -16.22
N GLN A 145 -1.47 -0.32 -16.94
CA GLN A 145 -1.20 0.99 -16.36
C GLN A 145 -2.08 2.08 -16.98
N LEU A 146 -2.69 2.92 -16.14
CA LEU A 146 -3.21 4.23 -16.52
C LEU A 146 -2.20 5.30 -16.11
N LEU A 147 -1.81 6.14 -17.06
CA LEU A 147 -0.73 7.10 -16.89
C LEU A 147 -1.20 8.49 -17.34
N GLY A 148 -0.89 9.51 -16.55
CA GLY A 148 -0.98 10.92 -16.93
C GLY A 148 0.29 11.63 -16.50
N LEU A 149 1.01 12.24 -17.42
CA LEU A 149 2.28 12.94 -17.16
C LEU A 149 2.22 14.32 -17.80
N ASP A 150 2.56 15.34 -17.03
CA ASP A 150 2.83 16.70 -17.50
C ASP A 150 4.29 17.03 -17.17
N GLY A 151 5.14 16.92 -18.21
CA GLY A 151 6.58 17.16 -18.08
C GLY A 151 7.11 18.22 -19.05
N PRO A 152 8.41 18.55 -18.97
CA PRO A 152 9.04 19.58 -19.82
C PRO A 152 8.93 19.35 -21.33
N ARG A 153 8.74 18.08 -21.74
CA ARG A 153 8.63 17.65 -23.13
C ARG A 153 7.18 17.57 -23.64
N GLY A 154 6.21 17.91 -22.81
CA GLY A 154 4.79 17.86 -23.12
C GLY A 154 4.04 16.82 -22.30
N ALA A 155 2.73 16.81 -22.52
CA ALA A 155 1.79 15.99 -21.78
C ALA A 155 1.58 14.63 -22.46
N VAL A 156 1.53 13.55 -21.67
CA VAL A 156 1.14 12.20 -22.09
C VAL A 156 -0.01 11.75 -21.21
N ALA A 157 -1.04 11.15 -21.80
CA ALA A 157 -2.11 10.52 -21.04
C ALA A 157 -2.55 9.26 -21.76
N GLY A 158 -2.64 8.11 -21.08
CA GLY A 158 -3.05 6.89 -21.76
C GLY A 158 -3.10 5.63 -20.91
N LEU A 159 -3.54 4.57 -21.56
CA LEU A 159 -3.57 3.20 -21.11
C LEU A 159 -2.42 2.41 -21.75
N GLN A 160 -1.71 1.63 -20.95
CA GLN A 160 -0.66 0.71 -21.39
C GLN A 160 -1.00 -0.73 -20.98
N LEU A 161 -0.75 -1.67 -21.89
CA LEU A 161 -0.85 -3.11 -21.64
C LEU A 161 0.49 -3.75 -21.96
N ASN A 162 0.96 -4.61 -21.08
CA ASN A 162 2.25 -5.28 -21.18
C ASN A 162 2.10 -6.80 -21.19
N ASP A 163 2.95 -7.46 -21.99
CA ASP A 163 3.33 -8.84 -21.72
C ASP A 163 4.24 -8.82 -20.49
N VAL A 164 3.95 -9.65 -19.50
CA VAL A 164 4.71 -9.73 -18.24
C VAL A 164 5.16 -11.17 -18.04
N ALA A 165 6.36 -11.38 -17.54
CA ALA A 165 6.88 -12.70 -17.20
C ALA A 165 5.99 -13.42 -16.18
N ASP A 166 6.07 -14.75 -16.15
CA ASP A 166 5.39 -15.52 -15.11
C ASP A 166 6.08 -15.31 -13.77
N GLY A 167 5.41 -14.67 -12.81
CA GLY A 167 5.98 -14.41 -11.50
C GLY A 167 6.19 -15.63 -10.62
N GLN A 168 5.70 -16.82 -10.99
CA GLN A 168 6.11 -18.07 -10.33
C GLN A 168 7.48 -18.55 -10.81
N LEU A 169 7.79 -18.34 -12.09
CA LEU A 169 9.05 -18.75 -12.70
C LEU A 169 10.14 -17.70 -12.54
N ARG A 170 9.75 -16.43 -12.60
CA ARG A 170 10.61 -15.26 -12.49
C ARG A 170 9.96 -14.25 -11.55
N PRO A 171 9.96 -14.48 -10.22
CA PRO A 171 9.47 -13.48 -9.26
C PRO A 171 10.29 -12.19 -9.35
N MET A 172 9.65 -11.05 -9.17
CA MET A 172 10.32 -9.75 -9.12
C MET A 172 11.38 -9.74 -8.02
N PHE A 173 12.54 -9.10 -8.27
CA PHE A 173 13.67 -9.03 -7.34
C PHE A 173 14.30 -10.39 -6.97
N SER A 174 14.01 -11.45 -7.72
CA SER A 174 14.69 -12.73 -7.55
C SER A 174 16.03 -12.76 -8.29
N ALA A 175 16.95 -13.62 -7.85
CA ALA A 175 18.22 -13.83 -8.56
C ALA A 175 18.03 -14.25 -10.03
N GLU A 176 16.93 -14.97 -10.34
CA GLU A 176 16.60 -15.37 -11.71
C GLU A 176 16.14 -14.16 -12.55
N ASP A 177 15.35 -13.26 -11.97
CA ASP A 177 14.94 -12.01 -12.62
C ASP A 177 16.15 -11.13 -12.93
N GLU A 178 17.05 -10.95 -11.95
CA GLU A 178 18.30 -10.21 -12.13
C GLU A 178 19.20 -10.83 -13.21
N ARG A 179 19.35 -12.17 -13.20
CA ARG A 179 20.15 -12.92 -14.18
C ARG A 179 19.60 -12.76 -15.60
N LEU A 180 18.30 -12.93 -15.79
CA LEU A 180 17.65 -12.80 -17.10
C LEU A 180 17.68 -11.36 -17.60
N HIS A 181 17.46 -10.39 -16.71
CA HIS A 181 17.57 -8.97 -17.04
C HIS A 181 18.99 -8.62 -17.50
N ALA A 182 20.04 -9.12 -16.83
CA ALA A 182 21.43 -8.94 -17.25
C ALA A 182 21.74 -9.56 -18.63
N GLN A 183 20.95 -10.54 -19.07
CA GLN A 183 21.04 -11.15 -20.40
C GLN A 183 20.18 -10.43 -21.45
N GLY A 184 19.52 -9.32 -21.09
CA GLY A 184 18.64 -8.56 -21.98
C GLY A 184 17.22 -9.13 -22.11
N VAL A 185 16.87 -10.17 -21.34
CA VAL A 185 15.53 -10.76 -21.34
C VAL A 185 14.64 -9.91 -20.45
N GLN A 186 13.79 -9.08 -21.06
CA GLN A 186 12.88 -8.19 -20.36
C GLN A 186 11.79 -8.98 -19.62
N ALA A 187 11.47 -8.57 -18.39
CA ALA A 187 10.33 -9.12 -17.64
C ALA A 187 9.00 -8.55 -18.14
N ILE A 188 9.04 -7.32 -18.66
CA ILE A 188 7.86 -6.55 -19.06
C ILE A 188 8.12 -6.01 -20.46
N THR A 189 7.20 -6.26 -21.38
CA THR A 189 7.27 -5.76 -22.75
C THR A 189 5.94 -5.12 -23.12
N ARG A 190 5.95 -3.82 -23.46
CA ARG A 190 4.72 -3.12 -23.84
C ARG A 190 4.15 -3.67 -25.14
N ARG A 191 2.85 -3.98 -25.14
CA ARG A 191 2.11 -4.50 -26.29
C ARG A 191 1.11 -3.52 -26.88
N VAL A 192 0.55 -2.67 -26.03
CA VAL A 192 -0.45 -1.67 -26.43
C VAL A 192 -0.17 -0.35 -25.74
N PHE A 193 -0.32 0.73 -26.49
CA PHE A 193 -0.53 2.08 -25.96
C PHE A 193 -1.81 2.65 -26.58
N LEU A 194 -2.71 3.16 -25.75
CA LEU A 194 -3.89 3.91 -26.18
C LEU A 194 -3.94 5.24 -25.43
N GLY A 195 -3.79 6.35 -26.13
CA GLY A 195 -3.81 7.65 -25.45
C GLY A 195 -3.36 8.82 -26.30
N ARG A 196 -3.07 9.92 -25.60
CA ARG A 196 -2.52 11.15 -26.15
C ARG A 196 -1.00 11.19 -25.99
N THR A 197 -0.30 11.48 -27.09
CA THR A 197 1.16 11.60 -27.11
C THR A 197 1.65 12.99 -26.75
N GLN A 198 2.96 13.13 -26.56
CA GLN A 198 3.63 14.43 -26.41
C GLN A 198 3.36 15.37 -27.60
N SER A 199 3.28 14.83 -28.82
CA SER A 199 2.90 15.58 -30.03
C SER A 199 1.41 15.96 -30.10
N ARG A 200 0.64 15.61 -29.06
CA ARG A 200 -0.81 15.82 -28.94
C ARG A 200 -1.65 14.99 -29.91
N ASN A 201 -1.08 13.94 -30.51
CA ASN A 201 -1.85 13.01 -31.34
C ASN A 201 -2.68 12.11 -30.42
N ALA A 202 -3.94 11.85 -30.79
CA ALA A 202 -4.67 10.70 -30.27
C ALA A 202 -4.17 9.45 -31.00
N MET A 203 -3.79 8.41 -30.26
CA MET A 203 -3.03 7.29 -30.82
C MET A 203 -3.36 5.96 -30.17
N LEU A 204 -3.48 4.93 -31.00
CA LEU A 204 -3.38 3.52 -30.65
C LEU A 204 -2.11 2.95 -31.30
N GLN A 205 -1.20 2.37 -30.51
CA GLN A 205 -0.06 1.61 -31.02
C GLN A 205 -0.18 0.15 -30.60
N LEU A 206 0.08 -0.74 -31.56
CA LEU A 206 0.27 -2.17 -31.31
C LEU A 206 1.73 -2.51 -31.59
N LEU A 207 2.37 -3.13 -30.61
CA LEU A 207 3.77 -3.51 -30.63
C LEU A 207 3.86 -5.04 -30.73
N ASP A 208 4.98 -5.58 -31.20
CA ASP A 208 5.25 -7.01 -31.26
C ASP A 208 5.81 -7.58 -29.94
N GLY A 209 6.22 -8.85 -29.95
CA GLY A 209 6.75 -9.54 -28.77
C GLY A 209 8.09 -9.01 -28.26
N ALA A 210 8.79 -8.20 -29.07
CA ALA A 210 10.01 -7.50 -28.67
C ALA A 210 9.72 -6.04 -28.26
N GLY A 211 8.45 -5.63 -28.25
CA GLY A 211 8.04 -4.26 -27.92
C GLY A 211 8.32 -3.27 -29.05
N GLN A 212 8.43 -3.74 -30.29
CA GLN A 212 8.61 -2.87 -31.46
C GLN A 212 7.25 -2.54 -32.08
N PRO A 213 6.92 -1.26 -32.32
CA PRO A 213 5.66 -0.89 -32.97
C PRO A 213 5.51 -1.52 -34.36
N ARG A 214 4.34 -2.10 -34.64
CA ARG A 214 3.97 -2.68 -35.95
C ARG A 214 2.77 -1.99 -36.58
N LEU A 215 1.88 -1.44 -35.75
CA LEU A 215 0.70 -0.71 -36.20
C LEU A 215 0.53 0.55 -35.38
N GLN A 216 0.19 1.65 -36.06
CA GLN A 216 -0.14 2.92 -35.43
C GLN A 216 -1.41 3.48 -36.07
N LEU A 217 -2.48 3.62 -35.29
CA LEU A 217 -3.66 4.39 -35.67
C LEU A 217 -3.58 5.72 -34.96
N GLN A 218 -3.58 6.82 -35.69
CA GLN A 218 -3.45 8.15 -35.09
C GLN A 218 -4.35 9.21 -35.74
N VAL A 219 -4.70 10.21 -34.94
CA VAL A 219 -5.33 11.45 -35.38
C VAL A 219 -4.49 12.62 -34.85
N THR A 220 -4.01 13.49 -35.74
CA THR A 220 -3.24 14.67 -35.37
C THR A 220 -4.16 15.79 -34.81
N PRO A 221 -3.62 16.81 -34.12
CA PRO A 221 -4.42 17.97 -33.71
C PRO A 221 -5.13 18.72 -34.84
N LYS A 222 -4.68 18.55 -36.08
CA LYS A 222 -5.32 19.14 -37.28
C LYS A 222 -6.46 18.27 -37.84
N GLY A 223 -6.70 17.09 -37.28
CA GLY A 223 -7.73 16.15 -37.72
C GLY A 223 -7.27 15.15 -38.79
N GLU A 224 -5.98 15.09 -39.11
CA GLU A 224 -5.44 14.14 -40.09
C GLU A 224 -5.44 12.72 -39.48
N ALA A 225 -6.22 11.82 -40.06
CA ALA A 225 -6.36 10.44 -39.62
C ALA A 225 -5.50 9.49 -40.48
N THR A 226 -4.69 8.66 -39.83
CA THR A 226 -3.79 7.70 -40.51
C THR A 226 -3.72 6.36 -39.78
N LEU A 227 -3.59 5.28 -40.56
CA LEU A 227 -3.17 3.96 -40.11
C LEU A 227 -1.82 3.61 -40.77
N SER A 228 -0.76 3.51 -39.98
CA SER A 228 0.59 3.18 -40.43
C SER A 228 0.98 1.75 -40.06
N PHE A 229 1.59 1.05 -41.02
CA PHE A 229 2.21 -0.27 -40.86
C PHE A 229 3.74 -0.08 -40.85
N LEU A 230 4.40 -0.64 -39.84
CA LEU A 230 5.83 -0.48 -39.62
C LEU A 230 6.56 -1.82 -39.79
N ASP A 231 7.74 -1.79 -40.41
CA ASP A 231 8.62 -2.95 -40.52
C ASP A 231 9.37 -3.23 -39.23
N GLU A 232 10.24 -4.25 -39.25
CA GLU A 232 11.02 -4.69 -38.08
C GLU A 232 11.93 -3.62 -37.47
N HIS A 233 12.38 -2.64 -38.26
CA HIS A 233 13.23 -1.53 -37.86
C HIS A 233 12.44 -0.31 -37.35
N GLY A 234 11.11 -0.33 -37.49
CA GLY A 234 10.22 0.78 -37.12
C GLY A 234 10.01 1.77 -38.26
N ASP A 235 10.43 1.43 -39.48
CA ASP A 235 10.21 2.25 -40.66
C ASP A 235 8.80 2.03 -41.21
N THR A 236 8.17 3.10 -41.68
CA THR A 236 6.81 3.02 -42.22
C THR A 236 6.82 2.39 -43.60
N VAL A 237 6.20 1.22 -43.73
CA VAL A 237 6.06 0.49 -45.00
C VAL A 237 4.82 0.91 -45.76
N ARG A 238 3.74 1.21 -45.03
CA ARG A 238 2.46 1.59 -45.62
C ARG A 238 1.71 2.55 -44.72
N VAL A 239 1.05 3.52 -45.33
CA VAL A 239 0.08 4.40 -44.68
C VAL A 239 -1.26 4.25 -45.40
N ILE A 240 -2.34 4.23 -44.65
CA ILE A 240 -3.72 4.40 -45.13
C ILE A 240 -4.25 5.71 -44.55
N SER A 241 -4.67 6.64 -45.40
CA SER A 241 -5.30 7.90 -45.02
C SER A 241 -6.67 8.07 -45.69
N ALA A 242 -7.45 9.05 -45.22
CA ALA A 242 -8.77 9.36 -45.78
C ALA A 242 -8.73 9.75 -47.27
N GLU A 243 -7.59 10.27 -47.75
CA GLU A 243 -7.40 10.65 -49.17
C GLU A 243 -7.18 9.44 -50.09
N GLN A 244 -6.95 8.26 -49.51
CA GLN A 244 -6.63 7.01 -50.21
C GLN A 244 -7.77 5.99 -50.16
N LEU A 245 -8.92 6.35 -49.58
CA LEU A 245 -10.17 5.57 -49.56
C LEU A 245 -11.11 6.04 -50.67
#